data_AF-A0A916G2B8-F1
#
_entry.id   AF-A0A916G2B8-F1
#
_cell.length_a   1.000
_cell.length_b   1.000
_cell.length_c   1.000
_cell.angle_alpha   90.00
_cell.angle_beta   90.00
_cell.angle_gamma   90.00
#
_symmetry.space_group_name_H-M   'P 1'
#
loop_
_entity.id
_entity.type
_entity.pdbx_description
1 polymer ?
#
loop_
_entity_poly.entity_id
_entity_poly.type
_entity_poly.pdbx_seq_one_letter_code
_entity_poly.pdbx_strand_id
1 'polypeptide(L)' 'DRAIVAQLFEPGFSTATAVSRHAGRGVGLDVIRELIGRLGAKLRVSTQPRQYTQFTLLVKA' A
#
# COMPACT_ATOMS: atom_id res chain seq x y z
N ASP A 1 -13.44 -2.98 7.82
CA ASP A 1 -12.72 -2.02 6.95
C ASP A 1 -11.23 -1.87 7.25
N ARG A 2 -10.80 -1.34 8.42
CA ARG A 2 -9.37 -1.14 8.72
C ARG A 2 -8.50 -2.41 8.59
N ALA A 3 -9.01 -3.56 9.03
CA ALA A 3 -8.30 -4.83 8.92
C ALA A 3 -8.11 -5.30 7.46
N ILE A 4 -9.03 -4.95 6.55
CA ILE A 4 -8.94 -5.27 5.11
C ILE A 4 -7.87 -4.40 4.46
N VAL A 5 -7.83 -3.11 4.81
CA VAL A 5 -6.80 -2.17 4.32
C VAL A 5 -5.40 -2.63 4.76
N ALA A 6 -5.26 -3.24 5.94
CA ALA A 6 -3.97 -3.76 6.39
C ALA A 6 -3.44 -4.90 5.49
N GLN A 7 -4.33 -5.73 4.91
CA GLN A 7 -3.95 -6.82 4.00
C GLN A 7 -3.24 -6.31 2.74
N LEU A 8 -3.53 -5.08 2.30
CA LEU A 8 -2.84 -4.46 1.15
C LEU A 8 -1.33 -4.38 1.32
N PHE A 9 -0.84 -4.38 2.56
CA PHE A 9 0.58 -4.25 2.90
C PHE A 9 1.25 -5.59 3.21
N GLU A 10 0.52 -6.71 3.11
CA GLU A 10 1.10 -8.04 3.29
C GLU A 10 1.86 -8.46 2.01
N PRO A 11 3.08 -9.00 2.15
CA PRO A 11 3.87 -9.45 0.99
C PRO A 11 3.10 -10.44 0.12
N GLY A 12 3.09 -10.20 -1.19
CA GLY A 12 2.45 -11.09 -2.16
C GLY A 12 0.90 -11.06 -2.16
N PHE A 13 0.26 -10.25 -1.32
CA PHE A 13 -1.19 -10.08 -1.38
C PHE A 13 -1.59 -9.35 -2.67
N SER A 14 -2.41 -10.01 -3.48
CA SER A 14 -2.99 -9.43 -4.70
C SER A 14 -4.25 -10.18 -5.09
N THR A 15 -5.22 -9.47 -5.65
CA THR A 15 -6.39 -10.07 -6.33
C THR A 15 -6.17 -10.21 -7.83
N ALA A 16 -5.00 -9.82 -8.35
CA ALA A 16 -4.68 -9.94 -9.76
C ALA A 16 -4.45 -11.43 -10.11
N THR A 17 -5.08 -11.89 -11.19
CA THR A 17 -4.95 -13.28 -11.68
C THR A 17 -3.67 -13.51 -12.48
N ALA A 18 -3.01 -12.45 -12.94
CA ALA A 18 -1.76 -12.50 -13.68
C ALA A 18 -0.87 -11.30 -13.33
N VAL A 19 0.45 -11.50 -13.44
CA VAL A 19 1.44 -10.42 -13.35
C VAL A 19 1.38 -9.54 -14.60
N SER A 20 1.52 -8.24 -14.41
CA SER A 20 1.58 -7.24 -15.49
C SER A 20 2.93 -6.53 -15.46
N ARG A 21 3.25 -5.75 -16.52
CA ARG A 21 4.48 -4.94 -16.55
C ARG A 21 4.62 -4.02 -15.33
N HIS A 22 3.49 -3.58 -14.76
CA HIS A 22 3.42 -2.72 -13.58
C HIS A 22 3.22 -3.50 -12.27
N ALA A 23 2.60 -4.69 -12.31
CA ALA A 23 2.34 -5.54 -11.14
C ALA A 23 3.19 -6.82 -11.23
N GLY A 24 4.25 -6.95 -10.43
CA GLY A 24 5.04 -8.20 -10.38
C GLY A 24 6.55 -8.07 -10.43
N ARG A 25 7.13 -6.87 -10.32
CA ARG A 25 8.59 -6.70 -10.12
C ARG A 25 9.04 -6.79 -8.66
N GLY A 26 8.18 -7.29 -7.77
CA GLY A 26 8.44 -7.31 -6.33
C GLY A 26 8.32 -5.94 -5.66
N VAL A 27 7.68 -4.95 -6.30
CA VAL A 27 7.40 -3.64 -5.71
C VAL A 27 5.90 -3.51 -5.49
N GLY A 28 5.43 -4.01 -4.35
CA GLY A 28 4.07 -3.82 -3.87
C GLY A 28 4.00 -2.70 -2.83
N LEU A 29 2.87 -2.65 -2.11
CA LEU A 29 2.72 -1.78 -0.95
C LEU A 29 3.51 -2.28 0.28
N ASP A 30 4.01 -3.51 0.23
CA ASP A 30 4.99 -4.05 1.17
C ASP A 30 6.30 -3.23 1.20
N VAL A 31 6.83 -2.84 0.02
CA VAL A 31 8.02 -1.98 -0.09
C VAL A 31 7.77 -0.58 0.49
N ILE A 32 6.55 -0.05 0.32
CA ILE A 32 6.15 1.23 0.91
C ILE A 32 6.24 1.17 2.44
N ARG A 33 5.89 0.04 3.06
CA ARG A 33 5.99 -0.14 4.53
C ARG A 33 7.43 -0.04 5.03
N GLU A 34 8.37 -0.64 4.31
CA GLU A 34 9.80 -0.54 4.64
C GLU A 34 10.32 0.89 4.50
N LEU A 35 9.96 1.57 3.39
CA LEU A 35 10.36 2.96 3.14
C LEU A 35 9.83 3.90 4.25
N ILE A 36 8.58 3.73 4.66
CA ILE A 36 7.97 4.50 5.75
C ILE A 36 8.73 4.31 7.06
N GLY A 37 9.10 3.07 7.37
CA GLY A 37 9.89 2.74 8.56
C GLY A 37 11.26 3.43 8.55
N ARG A 38 11.97 3.36 7.42
CA ARG A 38 13.29 3.99 7.24
C ARG A 38 13.24 5.51 7.36
N LEU A 39 12.18 6.15 6.85
CA LEU A 39 12.01 7.61 6.89
C LEU A 39 11.37 8.13 8.19
N GLY A 40 10.97 7.25 9.13
CA GLY A 40 10.18 7.65 10.29
C GLY A 40 8.85 8.32 9.92
N ALA A 41 8.33 8.02 8.72
CA ALA A 41 7.14 8.63 8.16
C ALA A 41 5.87 7.95 8.69
N LYS A 42 4.70 8.49 8.34
CA LYS A 42 3.40 7.85 8.57
C LYS A 42 2.61 7.79 7.28
N LEU A 43 1.98 6.65 7.01
CA LEU A 43 1.02 6.49 5.93
C LEU A 43 -0.39 6.39 6.47
N ARG A 44 -1.32 7.11 5.86
CA ARG A 44 -2.76 6.97 6.05
C ARG A 44 -3.39 6.55 4.73
N VAL A 45 -4.37 5.64 4.81
CA VAL A 45 -5.19 5.22 3.68
C VAL A 45 -6.64 5.49 4.02
N SER A 46 -7.32 6.23 3.15
CA SER A 46 -8.76 6.47 3.21
C SER A 46 -9.37 5.95 1.93
N THR A 47 -10.43 5.16 2.02
CA THR A 47 -11.08 4.57 0.84
C THR A 47 -12.57 4.45 1.08
N GLN A 48 -13.35 4.68 0.04
CA GLN A 48 -14.78 4.44 0.06
C GLN A 48 -15.18 3.64 -1.18
N PRO A 49 -15.95 2.54 -1.04
CA PRO A 49 -16.40 1.76 -2.17
C PRO A 49 -17.13 2.63 -3.20
N ARG A 50 -16.88 2.37 -4.49
CA ARG A 50 -17.42 3.13 -5.64
C ARG A 50 -16.97 4.59 -5.71
N GLN A 51 -15.96 4.97 -4.94
CA GLN A 51 -15.26 6.25 -5.06
C GLN A 51 -13.77 6.01 -5.31
N TYR A 52 -12.90 6.88 -4.78
CA TYR A 52 -11.45 6.75 -4.86
C TYR A 52 -10.84 6.21 -3.57
N THR A 53 -9.57 5.84 -3.69
CA THR A 53 -8.68 5.58 -2.54
C THR A 53 -7.63 6.68 -2.47
N GLN A 54 -7.47 7.28 -1.30
CA GLN A 54 -6.47 8.31 -1.04
C GLN A 54 -5.38 7.76 -0.11
N PHE A 55 -4.13 7.94 -0.53
CA PHE A 55 -2.94 7.68 0.26
C PHE A 55 -2.34 9.01 0.72
N THR A 56 -2.03 9.14 2.00
CA THR A 56 -1.40 10.33 2.57
C THR A 56 -0.13 9.94 3.29
N LEU A 57 1.01 10.40 2.76
CA LEU A 57 2.33 10.22 3.37
C LEU A 57 2.71 11.47 4.15
N LEU A 58 2.97 11.31 5.44
CA LEU A 58 3.49 12.34 6.33
C LEU A 58 4.95 12.01 6.63
N VAL A 59 5.87 12.74 6.00
CA VAL A 59 7.31 12.65 6.26
C VAL A 59 7.67 13.71 7.29
N LYS A 60 8.44 13.33 8.31
CA LYS A 60 9.02 14.32 9.23
C LYS A 60 10.25 14.93 8.55
N ALA A 61 10.34 16.26 8.58
CA ALA A 61 11.55 16.98 8.17
C ALA A 61 12.72 16.66 9.10
#